data_AF-A0A6G3ZA80-F1
#
_entry.id   AF-A0A6G3ZA80-F1
#
_cell.length_a   1.000
_cell.length_b   1.000
_cell.length_c   1.000
_cell.angle_alpha   90.00
_cell.angle_beta   90.00
_cell.angle_gamma   90.00
#
_symmetry.space_group_name_H-M   'P 1'
#
loop_
_entity.id
_entity.type
_entity.pdbx_description
1 polymer ?
#
loop_
_entity_poly.entity_id
_entity_poly.type
_entity_poly.pdbx_seq_one_letter_code
_entity_poly.pdbx_strand_id
1 'polypeptide(L)' 'MSDTKAWYIIKSTSGTCQIVTTIELDEATFQEKWGPFDSQGDAIARRVGLIRAGKCQPA' A
#
# COMPACT_ATOMS: atom_id res chain seq x y z
N MET A 1 12.82 21.01 -2.25
CA MET A 1 13.21 19.60 -2.13
C MET A 1 12.55 19.07 -0.87
N SER A 2 11.40 18.44 -1.01
CA SER A 2 10.73 17.77 0.09
C SER A 2 10.16 16.49 -0.50
N ASP A 3 11.02 15.48 -0.62
CA ASP A 3 10.56 14.10 -0.81
C ASP A 3 9.85 13.68 0.48
N THR A 4 8.62 14.18 0.65
CA THR A 4 7.71 13.72 1.69
C THR A 4 7.47 12.25 1.36
N LYS A 5 8.14 11.35 2.08
CA LYS A 5 8.03 9.90 1.88
C LYS A 5 6.60 9.47 2.18
N ALA A 6 5.75 9.58 1.18
CA ALA A 6 4.37 9.13 1.22
C ALA A 6 4.34 7.62 1.05
N TRP A 7 3.60 6.95 1.92
CA TRP A 7 3.42 5.50 1.89
C TRP A 7 2.09 5.18 1.22
N TYR A 8 2.09 4.11 0.44
CA TYR A 8 0.92 3.61 -0.27
C TYR A 8 0.77 2.12 0.00
N ILE A 9 -0.45 1.63 -0.12
CA ILE A 9 -0.73 0.19 -0.20
C ILE A 9 -1.17 -0.06 -1.63
N ILE A 10 -0.57 -1.04 -2.29
CA ILE A 10 -1.00 -1.50 -3.61
C ILE A 10 -1.52 -2.93 -3.52
N LYS A 11 -2.54 -3.25 -4.30
CA LYS A 11 -3.03 -4.61 -4.50
C LYS A 11 -2.54 -5.12 -5.84
N SER A 12 -1.69 -6.14 -5.80
CA SER A 12 -1.23 -6.84 -7.00
C SER A 12 -2.38 -7.63 -7.64
N THR A 13 -2.19 -8.04 -8.88
CA THR A 13 -3.13 -8.92 -9.61
C THR A 13 -3.34 -10.28 -8.93
N SER A 14 -2.37 -10.74 -8.14
CA SER A 14 -2.49 -11.94 -7.30
C SER A 14 -3.41 -11.76 -6.10
N GLY A 15 -3.84 -10.53 -5.78
CA GLY A 15 -4.71 -10.23 -4.64
C GLY A 15 -3.98 -9.96 -3.32
N THR A 16 -2.65 -10.07 -3.31
CA THR A 16 -1.80 -9.67 -2.17
C THR A 16 -1.61 -8.16 -2.12
N CYS A 17 -1.45 -7.61 -0.92
CA CYS A 17 -1.22 -6.18 -0.73
C CYS A 17 0.17 -5.88 -0.18
N GLN A 18 0.86 -4.94 -0.83
CA GLN A 18 2.20 -4.50 -0.50
C GLN A 18 2.19 -3.04 -0.10
N ILE A 19 3.05 -2.67 0.86
CA ILE A 19 3.27 -1.27 1.23
C ILE A 19 4.50 -0.79 0.46
N VAL A 20 4.33 0.31 -0.24
CA VAL A 20 5.34 0.89 -1.14
C VAL A 20 5.43 2.39 -0.91
N THR A 21 6.57 2.98 -1.24
CA THR A 21 6.80 4.43 -1.28
C THR A 21 6.36 5.01 -2.63
N THR A 22 6.34 6.33 -2.76
CA THR A 22 6.06 7.00 -4.06
C THR A 22 6.96 6.50 -5.19
N ILE A 23 8.25 6.28 -4.93
CA ILE A 23 9.22 5.84 -5.94
C ILE A 23 8.87 4.42 -6.43
N GLU A 24 8.60 3.52 -5.50
CA GLU A 24 8.22 2.13 -5.79
C GLU A 24 6.83 2.04 -6.45
N LEU A 25 5.94 2.99 -6.17
CA LEU A 25 4.60 3.05 -6.77
C LEU A 25 4.67 3.30 -8.29
N ASP A 26 5.61 4.13 -8.74
CA ASP A 26 5.75 4.48 -10.16
C ASP A 26 6.24 3.28 -11.00
N GLU A 27 6.97 2.35 -10.39
CA GLU A 27 7.48 1.13 -11.03
C GLU A 27 6.53 -0.08 -10.87
N ALA A 28 5.55 0.00 -9.97
CA ALA A 28 4.69 -1.13 -9.62
C ALA A 28 3.45 -1.24 -10.53
N THR A 29 3.11 -2.47 -10.91
CA THR A 29 1.81 -2.79 -11.54
C THR A 29 0.83 -3.29 -10.49
N PHE A 30 -0.31 -2.60 -10.35
CA PHE A 30 -1.34 -2.93 -9.36
C PHE A 30 -2.74 -2.70 -9.92
N GLN A 31 -3.72 -3.37 -9.32
CA GLN A 31 -5.14 -3.20 -9.66
C GLN A 31 -5.81 -2.10 -8.83
N GLU A 32 -5.38 -1.94 -7.58
CA GLU A 32 -5.94 -0.98 -6.65
C GLU A 32 -4.82 -0.38 -5.79
N LYS A 33 -4.98 0.88 -5.38
CA LYS A 33 -4.06 1.55 -4.45
C LYS A 33 -4.80 2.34 -3.37
N TRP A 34 -4.18 2.47 -2.21
CA TRP A 34 -4.65 3.29 -1.08
C TRP A 34 -3.52 4.15 -0.52
N GLY A 35 -3.85 5.37 -0.10
CA GLY A 35 -2.89 6.36 0.41
C GLY A 35 -3.10 7.73 -0.25
N PRO A 36 -2.15 8.68 -0.07
CA PRO A 36 -0.91 8.55 0.70
C PRO A 36 -1.17 8.42 2.21
N PHE A 37 -0.23 7.77 2.92
CA PHE A 37 -0.16 7.73 4.38
C PHE A 37 1.10 8.44 4.86
N ASP A 38 0.99 9.11 6.00
CA ASP A 38 2.06 9.94 6.58
C ASP A 38 3.21 9.09 7.14
N SER A 39 2.93 7.84 7.52
CA SER A 39 3.92 6.90 8.04
C SER A 39 3.70 5.48 7.53
N GLN A 40 4.78 4.69 7.55
CA GLN A 40 4.69 3.26 7.29
C GLN A 40 3.78 2.56 8.29
N GLY A 41 3.75 3.03 9.56
CA GLY A 41 2.88 2.50 10.60
C GLY A 41 1.40 2.62 10.26
N ASP A 42 0.98 3.77 9.73
CA ASP A 42 -0.40 4.00 9.30
C ASP A 42 -0.76 3.12 8.10
N ALA A 43 0.17 2.97 7.15
CA ALA A 43 0.01 2.06 6.03
C ALA A 43 -0.11 0.59 6.49
N ILE A 44 0.65 0.16 7.50
CA ILE A 44 0.54 -1.18 8.10
C ILE A 44 -0.83 -1.37 8.75
N ALA A 45 -1.26 -0.43 9.60
CA ALA A 45 -2.56 -0.51 10.26
C ALA A 45 -3.71 -0.58 9.24
N ARG A 46 -3.64 0.23 8.19
CA ARG A 46 -4.64 0.22 7.11
C ARG A 46 -4.60 -1.08 6.31
N ARG A 47 -3.42 -1.64 6.02
CA ARG A 47 -3.26 -2.94 5.33
C ARG A 47 -3.92 -4.07 6.12
N VAL A 48 -3.71 -4.12 7.43
CA VAL A 48 -4.36 -5.13 8.30
C VAL A 48 -5.90 -4.99 8.24
N GLY A 49 -6.41 -3.76 8.24
CA GLY A 49 -7.84 -3.49 8.04
C GLY A 49 -8.36 -4.03 6.70
N LEU A 50 -7.60 -3.85 5.61
CA LEU A 50 -7.95 -4.37 4.29
C LEU A 50 -7.96 -5.91 4.24
N ILE A 51 -7.04 -6.56 4.97
CA ILE A 51 -7.03 -8.03 5.11
C ILE A 51 -8.30 -8.50 5.84
N ARG A 52 -8.64 -7.87 6.98
CA ARG A 52 -9.85 -8.20 7.74
C ARG A 52 -11.14 -7.97 6.94
N ALA A 53 -11.13 -7.00 6.02
CA ALA A 53 -12.24 -6.72 5.12
C ALA A 53 -12.29 -7.63 3.88
N GLY A 54 -11.37 -8.60 3.74
CA GLY A 54 -11.29 -9.49 2.58
C GLY A 54 -10.81 -8.82 1.29
N LYS A 55 -10.31 -7.58 1.36
CA LYS A 55 -9.81 -6.84 0.18
C LYS A 55 -8.40 -7.25 -0.20
N CYS A 56 -7.60 -7.66 0.78
CA CYS A 56 -6.22 -8.11 0.62
C CYS A 56 -6.07 -9.53 1.15
N GLN A 57 -5.28 -10.34 0.47
CA GLN A 57 -4.87 -11.63 1.01
C GLN A 57 -3.79 -11.46 2.07
N PRO A 58 -3.82 -12.25 3.16
CA PRO A 58 -2.66 -12.42 4.03
C PRO A 58 -1.52 -13.03 3.21
N ALA A 59 -0.31 -12.51 3.38
CA ALA A 59 0.93 -13.09 2.86
C ALA A 59 1.78 -13.53 4.04
#